data_AF-E3RWU5-F1
#
_entry.id   AF-E3RWU5-F1
#
_cell.length_a   1.000
_cell.length_b   1.000
_cell.length_c   1.000
_cell.angle_alpha   90.00
_cell.angle_beta   90.00
_cell.angle_gamma   90.00
#
_symmetry.space_group_name_H-M   'P 1'
#
loop_
_entity.id
_entity.type
_entity.pdbx_description
1 polymer ?
#
loop_
_entity_poly.entity_id
_entity_poly.type
_entity_poly.pdbx_seq_one_letter_code
_entity_poly.pdbx_strand_id
1 'polypeptide(L)'
;VYNALTTARVPISQAVANQINGFSKQRFRFAAVDWLVANNHPISEFETPAFRRLIAIANPLAEAALWKNHKSVSQYVIRLFDWLRPRVVHELSQSLSKIHISFDGWTTKGGKRGFLGIVAHYVNSDGKLRDLPIALPQLTGAHSGDRLAEVVLSILEQFSISERTLGYFVLDNASNNDTAVAAIAHELNFNPIHRRLRCGPHTINLIGQRLLWGRDADSYNNEGVDELADEAAFIKE
;
A
#
# COMPACT_ATOMS: atom_id res chain seq x y z
N VAL A 1 40.25 2.10 8.03
CA VAL A 1 40.72 0.78 8.52
C VAL A 1 41.38 -0.03 7.41
N TYR A 2 40.73 -0.26 6.26
CA TYR A 2 41.33 -0.99 5.12
C TYR A 2 42.68 -0.41 4.64
N ASN A 3 42.79 0.92 4.49
CA ASN A 3 44.04 1.59 4.08
C ASN A 3 45.14 1.64 5.15
N ALA A 4 44.82 1.37 6.42
CA ALA A 4 45.79 1.34 7.51
C ALA A 4 46.39 -0.06 7.73
N LEU A 5 45.69 -1.12 7.29
CA LEU A 5 46.13 -2.51 7.46
C LEU A 5 46.97 -3.00 6.27
N THR A 6 46.75 -2.48 5.06
CA THR A 6 47.54 -2.82 3.88
C THR A 6 48.96 -2.25 3.90
N THR A 7 49.18 -1.15 4.63
CA THR A 7 50.50 -0.52 4.80
C THR A 7 51.42 -1.29 5.75
N ALA A 8 50.87 -2.16 6.60
CA ALA A 8 51.62 -2.83 7.68
C ALA A 8 52.09 -4.26 7.37
N ARG A 9 51.87 -4.81 6.15
CA ARG A 9 52.23 -6.20 5.76
C ARG A 9 51.82 -7.27 6.80
N VAL A 10 50.75 -7.04 7.55
CA VAL A 10 50.22 -8.07 8.46
C VAL A 10 49.46 -9.10 7.63
N PRO A 11 49.79 -10.41 7.69
CA PRO A 11 49.05 -11.42 6.97
C PRO A 11 47.62 -11.50 7.52
N ILE A 12 46.66 -11.03 6.74
CA ILE A 12 45.24 -11.17 7.06
C ILE A 12 44.81 -12.56 6.59
N SER A 13 44.26 -13.38 7.48
CA SER A 13 43.74 -14.70 7.09
C SER A 13 42.62 -14.53 6.06
N GLN A 14 42.47 -15.48 5.13
CA GLN A 14 41.41 -15.42 4.11
C GLN A 14 40.02 -15.31 4.74
N ALA A 15 39.79 -15.88 5.93
CA ALA A 15 38.55 -15.75 6.69
C ALA A 15 38.30 -14.30 7.15
N VAL A 16 39.32 -13.61 7.65
CA VAL A 16 39.23 -12.20 8.06
C VAL A 16 39.14 -11.30 6.82
N ALA A 17 39.85 -11.60 5.74
CA ALA A 17 39.72 -10.90 4.46
C ALA A 17 38.30 -11.06 3.87
N ASN A 18 37.68 -12.24 3.99
CA ASN A 18 36.31 -12.49 3.56
C ASN A 18 35.27 -11.78 4.45
N GLN A 19 35.52 -11.67 5.76
CA GLN A 19 34.68 -10.85 6.66
C GLN A 19 34.82 -9.35 6.38
N ILE A 20 36.02 -8.88 6.03
CA ILE A 20 36.31 -7.48 5.68
C ILE A 20 35.79 -7.13 4.28
N ASN A 21 35.78 -8.07 3.33
CA ASN A 21 35.25 -7.90 1.97
C ASN A 21 33.75 -8.27 1.82
N GLY A 22 33.03 -8.52 2.92
CA GLY A 22 31.66 -9.06 2.92
C GLY A 22 30.55 -8.08 2.47
N PHE A 23 30.88 -6.89 1.96
CA PHE A 23 29.86 -5.93 1.54
C PHE A 23 29.16 -6.40 0.26
N SER A 24 27.91 -6.84 0.40
CA SER A 24 27.03 -7.11 -0.73
C SER A 24 26.16 -5.90 -1.04
N LYS A 25 26.45 -5.24 -2.16
CA LYS A 25 25.64 -4.14 -2.69
C LYS A 25 24.15 -4.51 -2.81
N GLN A 26 23.86 -5.75 -3.21
CA GLN A 26 22.49 -6.22 -3.37
C GLN A 26 21.79 -6.38 -2.01
N ARG A 27 22.43 -7.03 -1.03
CA ARG A 27 21.85 -7.18 0.32
C ARG A 27 21.64 -5.83 0.99
N PHE A 28 22.61 -4.92 0.86
CA PHE A 28 22.47 -3.56 1.38
C PHE A 28 21.31 -2.81 0.73
N ARG A 29 21.20 -2.83 -0.61
CA ARG A 29 20.10 -2.18 -1.34
C ARG A 29 18.73 -2.72 -0.96
N PHE A 30 18.62 -4.05 -0.80
CA PHE A 30 17.40 -4.67 -0.33
C PHE A 30 17.04 -4.16 1.08
N ALA A 31 17.98 -4.23 2.04
CA ALA A 31 17.74 -3.78 3.40
C ALA A 31 17.42 -2.27 3.49
N ALA A 32 18.05 -1.44 2.67
CA ALA A 32 17.77 -0.01 2.62
C ALA A 32 16.33 0.26 2.14
N VAL A 33 15.90 -0.39 1.06
CA VAL A 33 14.52 -0.23 0.54
C VAL A 33 13.49 -0.84 1.48
N ASP A 34 13.79 -1.98 2.09
CA ASP A 34 12.95 -2.60 3.11
C ASP A 34 12.74 -1.64 4.30
N TRP A 35 13.82 -1.03 4.81
CA TRP A 35 13.74 0.01 5.83
C TRP A 35 12.89 1.21 5.39
N LEU A 36 13.09 1.69 4.16
CA LEU A 36 12.34 2.83 3.62
C LEU A 36 10.83 2.54 3.57
N VAL A 37 10.45 1.36 3.07
CA VAL A 37 9.04 0.95 2.95
C VAL A 37 8.42 0.67 4.31
N ALA A 38 9.11 -0.07 5.18
CA ALA A 38 8.61 -0.43 6.51
C ALA A 38 8.33 0.79 7.41
N ASN A 39 9.05 1.90 7.18
CA ASN A 39 8.91 3.12 7.97
C ASN A 39 8.16 4.25 7.22
N ASN A 40 7.59 3.95 6.04
CA ASN A 40 6.89 4.93 5.21
C ASN A 40 7.73 6.21 4.94
N HIS A 41 9.03 6.06 4.72
CA HIS A 41 9.92 7.18 4.44
C HIS A 41 9.76 7.67 2.99
N PRO A 42 10.01 8.97 2.73
CA PRO A 42 10.04 9.48 1.37
C PRO A 42 11.02 8.70 0.50
N ILE A 43 10.64 8.40 -0.75
CA ILE A 43 11.52 7.70 -1.71
C ILE A 43 12.80 8.49 -2.00
N SER A 44 12.75 9.81 -1.80
CA SER A 44 13.88 10.74 -1.91
C SER A 44 14.81 10.74 -0.69
N GLU A 45 14.55 9.97 0.37
CA GLU A 45 15.35 9.98 1.60
C GLU A 45 16.83 9.68 1.34
N PHE A 46 17.13 8.79 0.39
CA PHE A 46 18.51 8.45 0.01
C PHE A 46 19.26 9.57 -0.73
N GLU A 47 18.58 10.64 -1.13
CA GLU A 47 19.18 11.83 -1.72
C GLU A 47 19.60 12.84 -0.64
N THR A 48 19.09 12.71 0.59
CA THR A 48 19.33 13.74 1.62
C THR A 48 20.80 13.76 2.02
N PRO A 49 21.47 14.94 2.03
CA PRO A 49 22.87 15.03 2.39
C PRO A 49 23.17 14.53 3.80
N ALA A 50 22.22 14.70 4.73
CA ALA A 50 22.37 14.23 6.10
C ALA A 50 22.38 12.70 6.19
N PHE A 51 21.43 12.02 5.55
CA PHE A 51 21.39 10.55 5.50
C PHE A 51 22.64 9.99 4.82
N ARG A 52 23.04 10.57 3.68
CA ARG A 52 24.26 10.14 2.97
C ARG A 52 25.52 10.30 3.82
N ARG A 53 25.67 11.42 4.55
CA ARG A 53 26.80 11.60 5.48
C ARG A 53 26.81 10.53 6.57
N LEU A 54 25.65 10.22 7.17
CA LEU A 54 25.52 9.17 8.18
C LEU A 54 25.99 7.81 7.64
N ILE A 55 25.48 7.41 6.47
CA ILE A 55 25.85 6.14 5.84
C ILE A 55 27.32 6.12 5.41
N ALA A 56 27.88 7.24 4.93
CA ALA A 56 29.29 7.33 4.55
C ALA A 56 30.24 7.11 5.74
N ILE A 57 29.91 7.68 6.90
CA ILE A 57 30.67 7.49 8.14
C ILE A 57 30.65 6.01 8.56
N ALA A 58 29.50 5.35 8.44
CA ALA A 58 29.36 3.95 8.78
C ALA A 58 30.09 3.02 7.77
N ASN A 59 29.89 3.25 6.46
CA ASN A 59 30.53 2.48 5.39
C ASN A 59 30.48 3.24 4.04
N PRO A 60 31.63 3.69 3.49
CA PRO A 60 31.68 4.38 2.19
C PRO A 60 31.15 3.55 1.01
N LEU A 61 31.29 2.22 1.02
CA LEU A 61 30.74 1.35 -0.03
C LEU A 61 29.21 1.30 0.01
N ALA A 62 28.62 1.45 1.21
CA ALA A 62 27.18 1.51 1.40
C ALA A 62 26.63 2.84 0.87
N GLU A 63 27.28 3.97 1.16
CA GLU A 63 26.86 5.26 0.60
C GLU A 63 26.95 5.25 -0.94
N ALA A 64 28.06 4.75 -1.49
CA ALA A 64 28.24 4.63 -2.93
C ALA A 64 27.24 3.65 -3.59
N ALA A 65 26.67 2.72 -2.81
CA ALA A 65 25.64 1.80 -3.27
C ALA A 65 24.24 2.43 -3.31
N LEU A 66 23.96 3.50 -2.55
CA LEU A 66 22.67 4.18 -2.56
C LEU A 66 22.34 4.74 -3.96
N TRP A 67 21.04 4.92 -4.20
CA TRP A 67 20.57 5.55 -5.41
C TRP A 67 20.83 7.05 -5.37
N LYS A 68 21.11 7.63 -6.55
CA LYS A 68 21.31 9.07 -6.71
C LYS A 68 20.01 9.85 -6.93
N ASN A 69 18.91 9.15 -7.20
CA ASN A 69 17.60 9.74 -7.44
C ASN A 69 16.48 8.77 -7.02
N HIS A 70 15.39 9.35 -6.55
CA HIS A 70 14.18 8.68 -6.10
C HIS A 70 13.54 7.85 -7.21
N LYS A 71 13.61 8.27 -8.49
CA LYS A 71 13.05 7.50 -9.60
C LYS A 71 13.64 6.09 -9.69
N SER A 72 14.94 5.96 -9.44
CA SER A 72 15.64 4.68 -9.44
C SER A 72 15.31 3.82 -8.21
N VAL A 73 14.97 4.46 -7.09
CA VAL A 73 14.43 3.79 -5.90
C VAL A 73 13.02 3.28 -6.18
N SER A 74 12.13 4.10 -6.74
CA SER A 74 10.79 3.69 -7.18
C SER A 74 10.84 2.50 -8.13
N GLN A 75 11.71 2.53 -9.15
CA GLN A 75 11.90 1.39 -10.06
C GLN A 75 12.40 0.13 -9.34
N TYR A 76 13.21 0.27 -8.29
CA TYR A 76 13.62 -0.88 -7.49
C TYR A 76 12.46 -1.42 -6.64
N VAL A 77 11.67 -0.55 -6.00
CA VAL A 77 10.47 -0.93 -5.23
C VAL A 77 9.48 -1.69 -6.12
N ILE A 78 9.21 -1.21 -7.33
CA ILE A 78 8.30 -1.89 -8.26
C ILE A 78 8.84 -3.26 -8.67
N ARG A 79 10.14 -3.38 -9.00
CA ARG A 79 10.75 -4.69 -9.29
C ARG A 79 10.70 -5.64 -8.09
N LEU A 80 10.86 -5.12 -6.88
CA LEU A 80 10.75 -5.92 -5.67
C LEU A 80 9.30 -6.40 -5.49
N PHE A 81 8.30 -5.54 -5.72
CA PHE A 81 6.90 -5.93 -5.74
C PHE A 81 6.61 -7.02 -6.77
N ASP A 82 7.07 -6.86 -8.02
CA ASP A 82 6.92 -7.86 -9.07
C ASP A 82 7.57 -9.20 -8.69
N TRP A 83 8.73 -9.16 -8.04
CA TRP A 83 9.44 -10.35 -7.58
C TRP A 83 8.76 -11.03 -6.37
N LEU A 84 8.12 -10.27 -5.49
CA LEU A 84 7.38 -10.80 -4.33
C LEU A 84 5.99 -11.32 -4.71
N ARG A 85 5.36 -10.79 -5.76
CA ARG A 85 3.98 -11.12 -6.14
C ARG A 85 3.73 -12.63 -6.28
N PRO A 86 4.58 -13.44 -6.94
CA PRO A 86 4.35 -14.89 -7.01
C PRO A 86 4.33 -15.58 -5.64
N ARG A 87 5.06 -15.05 -4.65
CA ARG A 87 5.07 -15.57 -3.27
C ARG A 87 3.78 -15.22 -2.55
N VAL A 88 3.25 -14.02 -2.78
CA VAL A 88 1.94 -13.61 -2.27
C VAL A 88 0.84 -14.47 -2.87
N VAL A 89 0.88 -14.73 -4.18
CA VAL A 89 -0.05 -15.66 -4.86
C VAL A 89 0.02 -17.04 -4.21
N HIS A 90 1.22 -17.54 -3.95
CA HIS A 90 1.40 -18.81 -3.26
C HIS A 90 0.80 -18.78 -1.85
N GLU A 91 1.05 -17.74 -1.05
CA GLU A 91 0.47 -17.59 0.29
C GLU A 91 -1.06 -17.59 0.27
N LEU A 92 -1.66 -16.82 -0.64
CA LEU A 92 -3.12 -16.75 -0.82
C LEU A 92 -3.71 -18.12 -1.20
N SER A 93 -2.99 -18.91 -2.00
CA SER A 93 -3.43 -20.27 -2.36
C SER A 93 -3.48 -21.24 -1.17
N GLN A 94 -2.75 -20.94 -0.09
CA GLN A 94 -2.72 -21.72 1.15
C GLN A 94 -3.68 -21.16 2.23
N SER A 95 -4.56 -20.23 1.85
CA SER A 95 -5.57 -19.69 2.77
C SER A 95 -6.51 -20.79 3.28
N LEU A 96 -6.79 -20.77 4.59
CA LEU A 96 -7.73 -21.70 5.24
C LEU A 96 -9.19 -21.25 5.07
N SER A 97 -9.42 -19.96 4.80
CA SER A 97 -10.74 -19.38 4.54
C SER A 97 -10.90 -19.01 3.06
N LYS A 98 -12.11 -18.58 2.70
CA LYS A 98 -12.28 -17.76 1.50
C LYS A 98 -11.50 -16.44 1.65
N ILE A 99 -11.16 -15.83 0.53
CA ILE A 99 -10.49 -14.54 0.46
C ILE A 99 -11.57 -13.48 0.23
N HIS A 100 -11.82 -12.65 1.23
CA HIS A 100 -12.75 -11.54 1.17
C HIS A 100 -12.04 -10.29 0.65
N ILE A 101 -12.74 -9.42 -0.06
CA ILE A 101 -12.15 -8.26 -0.72
C ILE A 101 -12.82 -7.00 -0.17
N SER A 102 -12.02 -6.02 0.21
CA SER A 102 -12.50 -4.63 0.29
C SER A 102 -11.80 -3.80 -0.77
N PHE A 103 -12.50 -2.81 -1.29
CA PHE A 103 -11.89 -1.77 -2.07
C PHE A 103 -12.52 -0.42 -1.75
N ASP A 104 -11.67 0.60 -1.77
CA ASP A 104 -12.04 1.97 -1.44
C ASP A 104 -11.46 2.93 -2.46
N GLY A 105 -12.31 3.82 -2.97
CA GLY A 105 -12.00 4.73 -4.05
C GLY A 105 -11.96 6.16 -3.54
N TRP A 106 -10.85 6.87 -3.77
CA TRP A 106 -10.75 8.29 -3.43
C TRP A 106 -10.13 9.09 -4.56
N THR A 107 -10.39 10.38 -4.57
CA THR A 107 -9.76 11.33 -5.48
C THR A 107 -8.89 12.31 -4.71
N THR A 108 -7.76 12.71 -5.31
CA THR A 108 -6.90 13.75 -4.72
C THR A 108 -7.59 15.10 -4.79
N LYS A 109 -7.25 16.01 -3.85
CA LYS A 109 -7.69 17.42 -3.89
C LYS A 109 -7.54 18.02 -5.29
N GLY A 110 -8.61 18.62 -5.79
CA GLY A 110 -8.71 19.13 -7.17
C GLY A 110 -9.15 18.11 -8.23
N GLY A 111 -9.51 16.88 -7.85
CA GLY A 111 -10.19 15.89 -8.71
C GLY A 111 -9.35 15.28 -9.84
N LYS A 112 -8.06 15.60 -9.93
CA LYS A 112 -7.23 15.22 -11.09
C LYS A 112 -6.78 13.76 -11.11
N ARG A 113 -6.77 13.07 -9.96
CA ARG A 113 -6.30 11.68 -9.84
C ARG A 113 -7.22 10.90 -8.90
N GLY A 114 -7.81 9.82 -9.41
CA GLY A 114 -8.50 8.83 -8.62
C GLY A 114 -7.58 7.66 -8.29
N PHE A 115 -7.78 7.03 -7.14
CA PHE A 115 -7.10 5.81 -6.72
C PHE A 115 -8.12 4.83 -6.18
N LEU A 116 -7.84 3.54 -6.34
CA LEU A 116 -8.64 2.46 -5.76
C LEU A 116 -7.71 1.59 -4.92
N GLY A 117 -7.83 1.66 -3.59
CA GLY A 117 -7.16 0.70 -2.72
C GLY A 117 -7.92 -0.62 -2.76
N ILE A 118 -7.22 -1.75 -2.89
CA ILE A 118 -7.83 -3.09 -2.85
C ILE A 118 -7.09 -3.93 -1.82
N VAL A 119 -7.85 -4.53 -0.90
CA VAL A 119 -7.33 -5.31 0.23
C VAL A 119 -7.97 -6.70 0.22
N ALA A 120 -7.14 -7.73 0.35
CA ALA A 120 -7.54 -9.11 0.55
C ALA A 120 -7.53 -9.46 2.05
N HIS A 121 -8.64 -10.01 2.52
CA HIS A 121 -8.83 -10.43 3.91
C HIS A 121 -9.02 -11.94 3.96
N TYR A 122 -8.18 -12.66 4.70
CA TYR A 122 -8.22 -14.11 4.74
C TYR A 122 -7.57 -14.67 6.01
N VAL A 123 -7.85 -15.94 6.32
CA VAL A 123 -7.14 -16.70 7.35
C VAL A 123 -6.00 -17.45 6.68
N ASN A 124 -4.76 -17.18 7.10
CA ASN A 124 -3.58 -17.85 6.56
C ASN A 124 -3.44 -19.29 7.11
N SER A 125 -2.45 -20.03 6.63
CA SER A 125 -2.16 -21.41 7.05
C SER A 125 -1.87 -21.57 8.55
N ASP A 126 -1.50 -20.49 9.24
CA ASP A 126 -1.26 -20.48 10.70
C ASP A 126 -2.55 -20.23 11.51
N GLY A 127 -3.70 -20.14 10.84
CA GLY A 127 -4.97 -19.79 11.48
C GLY A 127 -5.09 -18.30 11.86
N LYS A 128 -4.23 -17.42 11.32
CA LYS A 128 -4.25 -15.98 11.64
C LYS A 128 -4.99 -15.20 10.56
N LEU A 129 -5.85 -14.28 11.00
CA LEU A 129 -6.47 -13.30 10.13
C LEU A 129 -5.40 -12.36 9.56
N ARG A 130 -5.45 -12.13 8.24
CA ARG A 130 -4.55 -11.26 7.49
C ARG A 130 -5.36 -10.26 6.68
N ASP A 131 -4.98 -8.99 6.82
CA ASP A 131 -5.43 -7.89 5.96
C ASP A 131 -4.25 -7.51 5.07
N LEU A 132 -4.34 -7.85 3.78
CA LEU A 132 -3.24 -7.69 2.83
C LEU A 132 -3.64 -6.72 1.73
N PRO A 133 -3.09 -5.49 1.70
CA PRO A 133 -3.21 -4.61 0.56
C PRO A 133 -2.57 -5.25 -0.67
N ILE A 134 -3.36 -5.54 -1.70
CA ILE A 134 -2.90 -6.23 -2.91
C ILE A 134 -2.73 -5.28 -4.09
N ALA A 135 -3.44 -4.16 -4.12
CA ALA A 135 -3.33 -3.19 -5.21
C ALA A 135 -3.70 -1.76 -4.81
N LEU A 136 -3.10 -0.80 -5.52
CA LEU A 136 -3.44 0.62 -5.47
C LEU A 136 -3.42 1.23 -6.90
N PRO A 137 -4.27 0.75 -7.83
CA PRO A 137 -4.34 1.32 -9.17
C PRO A 137 -4.81 2.78 -9.15
N GLN A 138 -4.21 3.58 -10.04
CA GLN A 138 -4.74 4.90 -10.37
C GLN A 138 -5.92 4.72 -11.34
N LEU A 139 -7.06 5.30 -10.99
CA LEU A 139 -8.25 5.33 -11.84
C LEU A 139 -8.19 6.54 -12.79
N THR A 140 -8.48 6.29 -14.08
CA THR A 140 -8.57 7.34 -15.11
C THR A 140 -9.99 7.40 -15.70
N GLY A 141 -10.50 8.62 -15.90
CA GLY A 141 -11.85 8.84 -16.42
C GLY A 141 -12.96 8.67 -15.37
N ALA A 142 -14.19 8.49 -15.83
CA ALA A 142 -15.35 8.33 -14.95
C ALA A 142 -15.27 7.04 -14.14
N HIS A 143 -15.51 7.13 -12.83
CA HIS A 143 -15.48 6.01 -11.88
C HIS A 143 -16.81 5.24 -11.87
N SER A 144 -17.27 4.80 -13.03
CA SER A 144 -18.46 3.94 -13.13
C SER A 144 -18.20 2.57 -12.49
N GLY A 145 -19.27 1.91 -12.05
CA GLY A 145 -19.18 0.58 -11.45
C GLY A 145 -18.50 -0.44 -12.36
N ASP A 146 -18.78 -0.41 -13.67
CA ASP A 146 -18.18 -1.34 -14.64
C ASP A 146 -16.65 -1.17 -14.73
N ARG A 147 -16.16 0.08 -14.67
CA ARG A 147 -14.72 0.36 -14.69
C ARG A 147 -14.03 -0.11 -13.41
N LEU A 148 -14.71 0.04 -12.27
CA LEU A 148 -14.23 -0.53 -11.01
C LEU A 148 -14.19 -2.06 -11.09
N ALA A 149 -15.21 -2.69 -11.66
CA ALA A 149 -15.27 -4.13 -11.85
C ALA A 149 -14.14 -4.66 -12.73
N GLU A 150 -13.87 -4.02 -13.88
CA GLU A 150 -12.74 -4.36 -14.78
C GLU A 150 -11.41 -4.34 -14.03
N VAL A 151 -11.15 -3.28 -13.27
CA VAL A 151 -9.93 -3.13 -12.48
C VAL A 151 -9.83 -4.20 -11.40
N VAL A 152 -10.91 -4.42 -10.65
CA VAL A 152 -10.93 -5.43 -9.58
C VAL A 152 -10.72 -6.83 -10.15
N LEU A 153 -11.42 -7.21 -11.23
CA LEU A 153 -11.26 -8.51 -11.90
C LEU A 153 -9.82 -8.75 -12.37
N SER A 154 -9.19 -7.73 -12.99
CA SER A 154 -7.78 -7.83 -13.41
C SER A 154 -6.85 -8.06 -12.21
N ILE A 155 -7.11 -7.42 -11.08
CA ILE A 155 -6.33 -7.63 -9.86
C ILE A 155 -6.59 -9.03 -9.27
N LEU A 156 -7.84 -9.50 -9.22
CA LEU A 156 -8.15 -10.85 -8.77
C LEU A 156 -7.43 -11.90 -9.62
N GLU A 157 -7.39 -11.72 -10.94
CA GLU A 157 -6.65 -12.59 -11.86
C GLU A 157 -5.14 -12.56 -11.59
N GLN A 158 -4.54 -11.37 -11.43
CA GLN A 158 -3.10 -11.21 -11.11
C GLN A 158 -2.71 -11.92 -9.81
N PHE A 159 -3.62 -12.00 -8.85
CA PHE A 159 -3.42 -12.68 -7.57
C PHE A 159 -3.95 -14.13 -7.54
N SER A 160 -4.42 -14.66 -8.68
CA SER A 160 -5.01 -16.00 -8.80
C SER A 160 -6.17 -16.27 -7.83
N ILE A 161 -6.95 -15.23 -7.53
CA ILE A 161 -8.17 -15.31 -6.72
C ILE A 161 -9.32 -15.67 -7.66
N SER A 162 -9.72 -16.94 -7.63
CA SER A 162 -10.79 -17.49 -8.47
C SER A 162 -12.14 -17.40 -7.78
N GLU A 163 -13.23 -17.66 -8.51
CA GLU A 163 -14.57 -17.85 -7.93
C GLU A 163 -14.57 -18.84 -6.74
N ARG A 164 -13.75 -19.91 -6.84
CA ARG A 164 -13.65 -20.93 -5.80
C ARG A 164 -12.99 -20.39 -4.53
N THR A 165 -12.06 -19.46 -4.60
CA THR A 165 -11.37 -18.94 -3.41
C THR A 165 -11.98 -17.63 -2.91
N LEU A 166 -12.65 -16.89 -3.78
CA LEU A 166 -13.30 -15.62 -3.48
C LEU A 166 -14.44 -15.77 -2.46
N GLY A 167 -14.46 -14.87 -1.49
CA GLY A 167 -15.46 -14.72 -0.43
C GLY A 167 -16.40 -13.54 -0.71
N TYR A 168 -16.47 -12.63 0.26
CA TYR A 168 -17.40 -11.49 0.26
C TYR A 168 -16.67 -10.19 -0.11
N PHE A 169 -17.43 -9.22 -0.59
CA PHE A 169 -17.02 -7.84 -0.81
C PHE A 169 -17.51 -6.96 0.33
N VAL A 170 -16.60 -6.25 1.02
CA VAL A 170 -16.94 -5.29 2.07
C VAL A 170 -16.59 -3.88 1.58
N LEU A 171 -17.59 -3.10 1.20
CA LEU A 171 -17.41 -1.80 0.56
C LEU A 171 -18.33 -0.75 1.21
N ASP A 172 -18.00 0.53 1.05
CA ASP A 172 -18.84 1.64 1.53
C ASP A 172 -20.23 1.68 0.86
N ASN A 173 -21.03 2.70 1.16
CA ASN A 173 -22.40 2.81 0.63
C ASN A 173 -22.48 3.55 -0.71
N ALA A 174 -21.37 3.76 -1.43
CA ALA A 174 -21.40 4.36 -2.74
C ALA A 174 -22.16 3.48 -3.75
N SER A 175 -23.02 4.08 -4.57
CA SER A 175 -23.91 3.35 -5.49
C SER A 175 -23.14 2.62 -6.59
N ASN A 176 -22.01 3.18 -7.04
CA ASN A 176 -21.12 2.55 -8.02
C ASN A 176 -20.54 1.21 -7.53
N ASN A 177 -20.41 1.01 -6.21
CA ASN A 177 -19.95 -0.26 -5.65
C ASN A 177 -20.97 -1.40 -5.81
N ASP A 178 -22.27 -1.09 -5.84
CA ASP A 178 -23.30 -2.09 -6.09
C ASP A 178 -23.29 -2.53 -7.56
N THR A 179 -23.13 -1.57 -8.48
CA THR A 179 -22.93 -1.86 -9.91
C THR A 179 -21.64 -2.65 -10.14
N ALA A 180 -20.54 -2.28 -9.47
CA ALA A 180 -19.26 -2.98 -9.60
C ALA A 180 -19.37 -4.45 -9.16
N VAL A 181 -19.97 -4.73 -8.00
CA VAL A 181 -20.14 -6.12 -7.55
C VAL A 181 -21.11 -6.88 -8.44
N ALA A 182 -22.14 -6.25 -8.99
CA ALA A 182 -23.02 -6.89 -9.97
C ALA A 182 -22.27 -7.32 -11.24
N ALA A 183 -21.40 -6.46 -11.78
CA ALA A 183 -20.56 -6.78 -12.93
C ALA A 183 -19.54 -7.90 -12.61
N ILE A 184 -18.87 -7.84 -11.46
CA ILE A 184 -17.97 -8.92 -11.01
C ILE A 184 -18.73 -10.24 -10.84
N ALA A 185 -19.95 -10.18 -10.32
CA ALA A 185 -20.81 -11.34 -10.10
C ALA A 185 -21.26 -12.00 -11.40
N HIS A 186 -21.47 -11.21 -12.46
CA HIS A 186 -21.73 -11.72 -13.81
C HIS A 186 -20.54 -12.53 -14.33
N GLU A 187 -19.33 -11.97 -14.25
CA GLU A 187 -18.11 -12.62 -14.75
C GLU A 187 -17.70 -13.86 -13.95
N LEU A 188 -17.92 -13.85 -12.63
CA LEU A 188 -17.55 -14.94 -11.72
C LEU A 188 -18.74 -15.81 -11.30
N ASN A 189 -19.89 -15.67 -11.96
CA ASN A 189 -21.10 -16.48 -11.78
C ASN A 189 -21.55 -16.69 -10.32
N PHE A 190 -21.70 -15.60 -9.55
CA PHE A 190 -22.26 -15.64 -8.19
C PHE A 190 -23.44 -14.69 -7.99
N ASN A 191 -24.15 -14.81 -6.87
CA ASN A 191 -25.22 -13.87 -6.52
C ASN A 191 -24.64 -12.63 -5.82
N PRO A 192 -24.73 -11.42 -6.41
CA PRO A 192 -24.13 -10.21 -5.85
C PRO A 192 -24.73 -9.80 -4.50
N ILE A 193 -26.02 -10.07 -4.27
CA ILE A 193 -26.71 -9.73 -3.02
C ILE A 193 -26.13 -10.54 -1.86
N HIS A 194 -25.81 -11.81 -2.10
CA HIS A 194 -25.30 -12.69 -1.05
C HIS A 194 -23.85 -12.39 -0.67
N ARG A 195 -23.07 -11.78 -1.57
CA ARG A 195 -21.63 -11.55 -1.36
C ARG A 195 -21.28 -10.08 -1.16
N ARG A 196 -22.26 -9.18 -1.01
CA ARG A 196 -22.06 -7.75 -0.79
C ARG A 196 -22.39 -7.35 0.64
N LEU A 197 -21.37 -6.98 1.41
CA LEU A 197 -21.49 -6.45 2.77
C LEU A 197 -21.19 -4.95 2.77
N ARG A 198 -21.91 -4.19 3.59
CA ARG A 198 -21.67 -2.75 3.78
C ARG A 198 -20.55 -2.51 4.78
N CYS A 199 -19.77 -1.46 4.57
CA CYS A 199 -18.77 -1.00 5.54
C CYS A 199 -19.47 -0.49 6.80
N GLY A 200 -19.24 -1.19 7.92
CA GLY A 200 -19.80 -0.85 9.22
C GLY A 200 -19.41 0.55 9.69
N PRO A 201 -18.11 0.89 9.76
CA PRO A 201 -17.66 2.24 10.12
C PRO A 201 -18.27 3.34 9.25
N HIS A 202 -18.37 3.12 7.94
CA HIS A 202 -19.01 4.09 7.04
C HIS A 202 -20.50 4.25 7.35
N THR A 203 -21.21 3.16 7.65
CA THR A 203 -22.63 3.22 8.06
C THR A 203 -22.80 4.00 9.36
N ILE A 204 -21.92 3.80 10.35
CA ILE A 204 -21.94 4.55 11.62
C ILE A 204 -21.67 6.04 11.36
N ASN A 205 -20.70 6.36 10.48
CA ASN A 205 -20.43 7.73 10.09
C ASN A 205 -21.66 8.40 9.44
N LEU A 206 -22.36 7.71 8.54
CA LEU A 206 -23.59 8.23 7.93
C LEU A 206 -24.70 8.45 8.97
N ILE A 207 -24.83 7.57 9.97
CA ILE A 207 -25.78 7.78 11.08
C ILE A 207 -25.41 9.05 11.85
N GLY A 208 -24.15 9.22 12.22
CA GLY A 208 -23.66 10.42 12.90
C GLY A 208 -23.95 11.69 12.09
N GLN A 209 -23.69 11.64 10.78
CA GLN A 209 -23.95 12.76 9.89
C GLN A 209 -25.44 13.14 9.85
N ARG A 210 -26.32 12.14 9.77
CA ARG A 210 -27.77 12.37 9.77
C ARG A 210 -28.28 12.93 11.10
N LEU A 211 -27.69 12.53 12.23
CA LEU A 211 -28.08 13.01 13.55
C LEU A 211 -27.65 14.47 13.78
N LEU A 212 -26.43 14.83 13.35
CA LEU A 212 -25.87 16.17 13.56
C LEU A 212 -26.42 17.20 12.57
N TRP A 213 -26.54 16.81 11.29
CA TRP A 213 -26.82 17.74 10.19
C TRP A 213 -28.15 17.46 9.48
N GLY A 214 -28.92 16.48 9.93
CA GLY A 214 -30.24 16.18 9.40
C GLY A 214 -30.21 15.68 7.95
N ARG A 215 -30.93 16.37 7.05
CA ARG A 215 -30.96 16.02 5.62
C ARG A 215 -29.90 16.73 4.78
N ASP A 216 -29.24 17.72 5.35
CA ASP A 216 -28.23 18.52 4.66
C ASP A 216 -26.85 17.86 4.79
N ALA A 217 -26.61 16.85 3.96
CA ALA A 217 -25.33 16.14 3.93
C ALA A 217 -24.16 17.01 3.43
N ASP A 218 -24.45 18.11 2.74
CA ASP A 218 -23.43 19.02 2.18
C ASP A 218 -22.76 19.87 3.26
N SER A 219 -23.45 20.11 4.39
CA SER A 219 -22.89 20.78 5.57
C SER A 219 -21.70 20.05 6.21
N TYR A 220 -21.51 18.75 5.92
CA TYR A 220 -20.33 17.99 6.37
C TYR A 220 -19.08 18.30 5.52
N ASN A 221 -19.25 18.61 4.24
CA ASN A 221 -18.16 18.82 3.27
C ASN A 221 -17.75 20.31 3.15
N ASN A 222 -17.89 21.07 4.24
CA ASN A 222 -17.57 22.50 4.34
C ASN A 222 -16.06 22.80 4.22
N GLU A 223 -15.38 22.32 3.17
CA GLU A 223 -14.03 22.74 2.79
C GLU A 223 -13.95 24.21 2.33
N GLY A 224 -15.08 24.95 2.32
CA GLY A 224 -15.20 26.31 1.81
C GLY A 224 -15.91 27.31 2.73
N VAL A 225 -16.12 26.99 4.01
CA VAL A 225 -16.52 28.00 4.99
C VAL A 225 -15.23 28.47 5.65
N ASP A 226 -14.85 29.73 5.38
CA ASP A 226 -13.81 30.43 6.13
C ASP A 226 -13.95 30.06 7.62
N GLU A 227 -12.84 29.72 8.29
CA GLU A 227 -12.79 29.44 9.73
C GLU A 227 -13.83 30.33 10.44
N LEU A 228 -14.91 29.71 10.94
CA LEU A 228 -15.95 30.46 11.62
C LEU A 228 -15.25 31.18 12.78
N ALA A 229 -15.09 32.49 12.68
CA ALA A 229 -14.38 33.32 13.64
C ALA A 229 -14.90 33.14 15.08
N ASP A 230 -16.09 32.55 15.22
CA ASP A 230 -16.77 32.20 16.45
C ASP A 230 -16.11 31.03 17.22
N GLU A 231 -15.48 30.05 16.56
CA GLU A 231 -14.79 28.96 17.27
C GLU A 231 -13.53 29.47 18.01
N ALA A 232 -12.85 30.48 17.45
CA ALA A 232 -11.72 31.13 18.12
C ALA A 232 -12.14 31.96 19.35
N ALA A 233 -13.41 32.35 19.45
CA ALA A 233 -13.96 33.05 20.61
C ALA A 233 -14.29 32.08 21.75
N PHE A 234 -14.76 30.86 21.45
CA PHE A 234 -15.10 29.86 22.46
C PHE A 234 -13.90 29.16 23.11
N ILE A 235 -12.74 29.12 22.43
CA ILE A 235 -11.51 28.50 22.98
C ILE A 235 -10.73 29.45 23.91
N LYS A 236 -11.18 30.71 24.05
CA LYS A 236 -10.51 31.74 24.88
C LYS A 236 -11.22 32.07 26.21
N GLU A 237 -12.29 31.37 26.57
CA GLU A 237 -12.82 31.34 27.95
C GLU A 237 -12.38 30.07 28.69
#